data_AF-X0W659-F1
#
_entry.id   AF-X0W659-F1
#
_cell.length_a   1.000
_cell.length_b   1.000
_cell.length_c   1.000
_cell.angle_alpha   90.00
_cell.angle_beta   90.00
_cell.angle_gamma   90.00
#
_symmetry.space_group_name_H-M   'P 1'
#
loop_
_entity.id
_entity.type
_entity.pdbx_description
1 polymer ?
#
loop_
_entity_poly.entity_id
_entity_poly.type
_entity_poly.pdbx_seq_one_letter_code
_entity_poly.pdbx_strand_id
1 'polypeptide(L)'
;GLGAATDTMTMSGRESLTGLRCAQEAARQAYEMAGVGPRDIDVAEVHDCFTIAELLAYEDLGFAKPGEGAGLIEDKETYVGGKKPVNVDGGLLSKGHPIGATGGSQIRTTVHQLRGQASETQVEGAEIGLVHNIGGVGQYGNVTILRR
;
A
#
# COMPACT_ATOMS: atom_id res chain seq x y z
N GLY A 1 3.98 12.99 0.49
CA GLY A 1 4.51 12.66 -0.85
C GLY A 1 3.38 12.21 -1.74
N LEU A 2 3.47 12.48 -3.04
CA LEU A 2 2.50 12.06 -4.04
C LEU A 2 3.27 11.45 -5.22
N GLY A 3 2.76 10.34 -5.74
CA GLY A 3 3.27 9.71 -6.94
C GLY A 3 2.13 9.09 -7.74
N ALA A 4 2.22 9.22 -9.05
CA ALA A 4 1.24 8.70 -9.99
C ALA A 4 1.96 8.20 -11.23
N ALA A 5 1.64 6.98 -11.66
CA ALA A 5 2.23 6.39 -12.83
C ALA A 5 1.24 5.49 -13.57
N THR A 6 1.55 5.23 -14.83
CA THR A 6 0.75 4.39 -15.70
C THR A 6 1.59 3.29 -16.31
N ASP A 7 0.94 2.19 -16.68
CA ASP A 7 1.56 1.08 -17.42
C ASP A 7 0.61 0.60 -18.54
N THR A 8 1.10 -0.30 -19.38
CA THR A 8 0.34 -0.84 -20.50
C THR A 8 -0.96 -1.53 -20.05
N MET A 9 -1.99 -1.34 -20.86
CA MET A 9 -3.27 -2.02 -20.70
C MET A 9 -3.17 -3.52 -21.03
N THR A 10 -2.34 -3.88 -22.02
CA THR A 10 -2.26 -5.26 -22.52
C THR A 10 -1.26 -6.07 -21.71
N MET A 11 -1.66 -7.28 -21.30
CA MET A 11 -0.79 -8.19 -20.54
C MET A 11 0.46 -8.58 -21.35
N SER A 12 0.34 -8.72 -22.67
CA SER A 12 1.46 -9.04 -23.56
C SER A 12 2.50 -7.93 -23.70
N GLY A 13 2.14 -6.68 -23.37
CA GLY A 13 3.07 -5.56 -23.40
C GLY A 13 3.83 -5.36 -22.09
N ARG A 14 3.55 -6.16 -21.05
CA ARG A 14 4.16 -5.98 -19.73
C ARG A 14 5.55 -6.59 -19.68
N GLU A 15 6.46 -5.88 -19.02
CA GLU A 15 7.81 -6.37 -18.75
C GLU A 15 7.82 -7.44 -17.64
N SER A 16 6.85 -7.39 -16.72
CA SER A 16 6.70 -8.35 -15.63
C SER A 16 5.24 -8.73 -15.42
N LEU A 17 5.01 -9.98 -15.03
CA LEU A 17 3.72 -10.50 -14.59
C LEU A 17 3.64 -10.68 -13.07
N THR A 18 4.76 -10.45 -12.37
CA THR A 18 4.91 -10.67 -10.93
C THR A 18 5.19 -9.36 -10.19
N GLY A 19 4.82 -8.22 -10.78
CA GLY A 19 4.95 -6.89 -10.20
C GLY A 19 4.26 -5.87 -11.08
N LEU A 20 3.91 -4.73 -10.51
CA LEU A 20 3.22 -3.65 -11.21
C LEU A 20 4.15 -2.45 -11.35
N ARG A 21 4.65 -2.20 -12.57
CA ARG A 21 5.56 -1.07 -12.83
C ARG A 21 4.93 0.28 -12.47
N CYS A 22 3.61 0.43 -12.66
CA CYS A 22 2.89 1.63 -12.23
C CYS A 22 2.93 1.83 -10.71
N ALA A 23 2.90 0.75 -9.92
CA ALA A 23 3.00 0.83 -8.46
C ALA A 23 4.41 1.23 -8.04
N GLN A 24 5.42 0.58 -8.61
CA GLN A 24 6.83 0.83 -8.33
C GLN A 24 7.23 2.28 -8.63
N GLU A 25 6.82 2.81 -9.80
CA GLU A 25 7.15 4.17 -10.20
C GLU A 25 6.37 5.21 -9.39
N ALA A 26 5.09 4.96 -9.09
CA ALA A 26 4.32 5.82 -8.20
C ALA A 26 4.92 5.84 -6.78
N ALA A 27 5.37 4.69 -6.26
CA ALA A 27 6.03 4.61 -4.97
C ALA A 27 7.34 5.40 -4.96
N ARG A 28 8.19 5.22 -5.99
CA ARG A 28 9.46 5.95 -6.15
C ARG A 28 9.23 7.46 -6.10
N GLN A 29 8.29 7.97 -6.87
CA GLN A 29 7.94 9.40 -6.88
C GLN A 29 7.42 9.89 -5.51
N ALA A 30 6.55 9.11 -4.87
CA ALA A 30 5.97 9.49 -3.57
C ALA A 30 7.03 9.54 -2.46
N TYR A 31 7.93 8.55 -2.43
CA TYR A 31 9.09 8.48 -1.52
C TYR A 31 10.04 9.64 -1.73
N GLU A 32 10.44 9.90 -2.99
CA GLU A 32 11.32 11.01 -3.36
C GLU A 32 10.72 12.36 -2.95
N MET A 33 9.44 12.60 -3.25
CA MET A 33 8.75 13.83 -2.87
C MET A 33 8.63 14.00 -1.34
N ALA A 34 8.48 12.90 -0.59
CA ALA A 34 8.38 12.94 0.87
C ALA A 34 9.74 13.00 1.58
N GLY A 35 10.84 12.69 0.88
CA GLY A 35 12.17 12.56 1.48
C GLY A 35 12.26 11.38 2.48
N VAL A 36 11.54 10.29 2.21
CA VAL A 36 11.49 9.08 3.05
C VAL A 36 11.64 7.83 2.19
N GLY A 37 11.90 6.68 2.81
CA GLY A 37 11.91 5.38 2.17
C GLY A 37 10.87 4.40 2.75
N PRO A 38 10.80 3.18 2.21
CA PRO A 38 9.83 2.15 2.64
C PRO A 38 9.96 1.76 4.12
N ARG A 39 11.17 1.89 4.68
CA ARG A 39 11.45 1.58 6.08
C ARG A 39 10.80 2.59 7.03
N ASP A 40 10.61 3.82 6.60
CA ASP A 40 10.05 4.91 7.41
C ASP A 40 8.52 4.88 7.50
N ILE A 41 7.84 3.99 6.76
CA ILE A 41 6.37 3.90 6.75
C ILE A 41 5.87 3.14 7.98
N ASP A 42 5.14 3.79 8.87
CA ASP A 42 4.65 3.15 10.11
C ASP A 42 3.37 2.34 9.89
N VAL A 43 2.55 2.73 8.92
CA VAL A 43 1.30 2.04 8.57
C VAL A 43 0.99 2.21 7.08
N ALA A 44 0.45 1.18 6.44
CA ALA A 44 0.04 1.27 5.05
C ALA A 44 -1.39 0.75 4.79
N GLU A 45 -2.08 1.39 3.86
CA GLU A 45 -3.28 0.86 3.21
C GLU A 45 -2.94 0.57 1.76
N VAL A 46 -3.01 -0.70 1.35
CA VAL A 46 -2.68 -1.16 0.00
C VAL A 46 -3.91 -1.70 -0.73
N HIS A 47 -3.85 -1.72 -2.06
CA HIS A 47 -4.97 -2.13 -2.89
C HIS A 47 -5.06 -3.66 -3.02
N ASP A 48 -5.53 -4.33 -1.98
CA ASP A 48 -5.71 -5.79 -1.86
C ASP A 48 -7.03 -6.27 -2.50
N CYS A 49 -7.33 -5.90 -3.75
CA CYS A 49 -8.56 -6.39 -4.40
C CYS A 49 -8.59 -7.92 -4.60
N PHE A 50 -7.42 -8.56 -4.49
CA PHE A 50 -7.21 -9.99 -4.37
C PHE A 50 -6.04 -10.23 -3.40
N THR A 51 -5.96 -11.41 -2.78
CA THR A 51 -4.86 -11.75 -1.85
C THR A 51 -3.47 -11.62 -2.49
N ILE A 52 -3.33 -12.02 -3.76
CA ILE A 52 -2.08 -11.87 -4.50
C ILE A 52 -1.71 -10.39 -4.72
N ALA A 53 -2.69 -9.49 -4.84
CA ALA A 53 -2.43 -8.07 -5.04
C ALA A 53 -1.77 -7.43 -3.80
N GLU A 54 -2.09 -7.93 -2.60
CA GLU A 54 -1.43 -7.49 -1.37
C GLU A 54 0.04 -7.90 -1.33
N LEU A 55 0.36 -9.14 -1.69
CA LEU A 55 1.75 -9.62 -1.80
C LEU A 55 2.56 -8.79 -2.81
N LEU A 56 1.99 -8.55 -3.99
CA LEU A 56 2.62 -7.69 -5.01
C LEU A 56 2.84 -6.27 -4.47
N ALA A 57 1.88 -5.72 -3.73
CA ALA A 57 2.03 -4.39 -3.14
C ALA A 57 3.20 -4.34 -2.14
N TYR A 58 3.41 -5.36 -1.31
CA TYR A 58 4.56 -5.38 -0.40
C TYR A 58 5.89 -5.28 -1.13
N GLU A 59 6.01 -5.97 -2.26
CA GLU A 59 7.22 -6.02 -3.07
C GLU A 59 7.40 -4.74 -3.89
N ASP A 60 6.33 -4.29 -4.56
CA ASP A 60 6.33 -3.09 -5.41
C ASP A 60 6.55 -1.80 -4.60
N LEU A 61 6.09 -1.75 -3.35
CA LEU A 61 6.32 -0.64 -2.43
C LEU A 61 7.68 -0.72 -1.71
N GLY A 62 8.41 -1.83 -1.86
CA GLY A 62 9.73 -2.03 -1.27
C GLY A 62 9.72 -2.44 0.22
N PHE A 63 8.62 -2.99 0.73
CA PHE A 63 8.54 -3.56 2.08
C PHE A 63 9.20 -4.95 2.14
N ALA A 64 9.16 -5.69 1.03
CA ALA A 64 9.88 -6.95 0.84
C ALA A 64 10.66 -6.93 -0.49
N LYS A 65 11.63 -7.83 -0.65
CA LYS A 65 12.23 -8.07 -1.97
C LYS A 65 11.26 -8.87 -2.85
N PRO A 66 11.43 -8.84 -4.18
CA PRO A 66 10.63 -9.67 -5.08
C PRO A 66 10.63 -11.16 -4.68
N GLY A 67 9.46 -11.75 -4.54
CA GLY A 67 9.24 -13.13 -4.09
C GLY A 67 9.32 -13.36 -2.57
N GLU A 68 9.65 -12.34 -1.78
CA GLU A 68 9.77 -12.45 -0.31
C GLU A 68 8.54 -11.87 0.43
N GLY A 69 7.51 -11.38 -0.27
CA GLY A 69 6.33 -10.76 0.36
C GLY A 69 5.57 -11.69 1.32
N ALA A 70 5.54 -12.99 1.05
CA ALA A 70 4.87 -13.96 1.90
C ALA A 70 5.51 -14.07 3.31
N GLY A 71 6.83 -13.87 3.41
CA GLY A 71 7.55 -13.92 4.68
C GLY A 71 7.04 -12.87 5.68
N LEU A 72 6.65 -11.69 5.20
CA LEU A 72 6.06 -10.65 6.06
C LEU A 72 4.77 -11.12 6.73
N ILE A 73 3.98 -11.98 6.07
CA ILE A 73 2.74 -12.53 6.62
C ILE A 73 3.08 -13.66 7.60
N GLU A 74 3.99 -14.57 7.23
CA GLU A 74 4.42 -15.70 8.07
C GLU A 74 4.99 -15.23 9.41
N ASP A 75 5.81 -14.18 9.37
CA ASP A 75 6.41 -13.54 10.54
C ASP A 75 5.46 -12.57 11.27
N LYS A 76 4.23 -12.41 10.76
CA LYS A 76 3.20 -11.49 11.25
C LYS A 76 3.63 -10.03 11.29
N GLU A 77 4.58 -9.63 10.44
CA GLU A 77 5.04 -8.25 10.39
C GLU A 77 3.95 -7.28 9.89
N THR A 78 3.00 -7.77 9.08
CA THR A 78 1.91 -6.96 8.51
C THR A 78 0.68 -6.81 9.40
N TYR A 79 0.68 -7.48 10.56
CA TYR A 79 -0.44 -7.46 11.50
C TYR A 79 -0.41 -6.21 12.39
N VAL A 80 -1.52 -5.92 13.08
CA VAL A 80 -1.53 -4.95 14.18
C VAL A 80 -0.50 -5.36 15.23
N GLY A 81 0.42 -4.45 15.58
CA GLY A 81 1.55 -4.72 16.47
C GLY A 81 2.78 -5.36 15.79
N GLY A 82 2.68 -5.69 14.49
CA GLY A 82 3.81 -6.08 13.66
C GLY A 82 4.70 -4.88 13.29
N LYS A 83 5.83 -5.15 12.63
CA LYS A 83 6.80 -4.10 12.24
C LYS A 83 6.36 -3.24 11.05
N LYS A 84 5.46 -3.74 10.22
CA LYS A 84 4.94 -3.05 9.03
C LYS A 84 3.43 -3.27 8.91
N PRO A 85 2.59 -2.77 9.84
CA PRO A 85 1.16 -2.99 9.78
C PRO A 85 0.56 -2.52 8.44
N VAL A 86 -0.13 -3.42 7.74
CA VAL A 86 -0.79 -3.14 6.45
C VAL A 86 -2.26 -3.53 6.54
N ASN A 87 -3.14 -2.71 5.97
CA ASN A 87 -4.58 -3.00 5.87
C ASN A 87 -5.22 -3.37 7.21
N VAL A 88 -4.80 -2.68 8.28
CA VAL A 88 -5.19 -3.00 9.67
C VAL A 88 -6.69 -2.86 9.93
N ASP A 89 -7.43 -2.20 9.04
CA ASP A 89 -8.90 -2.13 9.07
C ASP A 89 -9.60 -3.27 8.32
N GLY A 90 -8.85 -4.24 7.82
CA GLY A 90 -9.31 -5.41 7.07
C GLY A 90 -9.12 -5.32 5.56
N GLY A 91 -8.66 -4.17 5.03
CA GLY A 91 -8.38 -4.00 3.60
C GLY A 91 -9.62 -4.14 2.72
N LEU A 92 -9.43 -4.09 1.40
CA LEU A 92 -10.50 -4.29 0.42
C LEU A 92 -11.13 -5.68 0.55
N LEU A 93 -10.36 -6.69 0.97
CA LEU A 93 -10.83 -8.07 1.14
C LEU A 93 -11.95 -8.19 2.18
N SER A 94 -11.85 -7.49 3.32
CA SER A 94 -12.81 -7.63 4.43
C SER A 94 -13.71 -6.40 4.60
N LYS A 95 -13.16 -5.18 4.49
CA LYS A 95 -13.92 -3.91 4.57
C LYS A 95 -14.86 -3.73 3.37
N GLY A 96 -14.50 -4.34 2.24
CA GLY A 96 -15.20 -4.24 0.97
C GLY A 96 -14.57 -3.25 0.00
N HIS A 97 -14.90 -3.41 -1.29
CA HIS A 97 -14.31 -2.66 -2.39
C HIS A 97 -15.36 -1.96 -3.30
N PRO A 98 -16.09 -0.94 -2.83
CA PRO A 98 -16.83 -0.05 -3.72
C PRO A 98 -15.81 0.80 -4.50
N ILE A 99 -15.59 0.47 -5.77
CA ILE A 99 -14.47 0.93 -6.61
C ILE A 99 -14.16 2.42 -6.44
N GLY A 100 -15.15 3.30 -6.61
CA GLY A 100 -14.96 4.75 -6.51
C GLY A 100 -14.71 5.30 -5.10
N ALA A 101 -15.06 4.53 -4.06
CA ALA A 101 -14.90 4.94 -2.66
C ALA A 101 -13.59 4.46 -2.02
N THR A 102 -12.95 3.42 -2.57
CA THR A 102 -11.79 2.78 -1.96
C THR A 102 -10.64 3.74 -1.68
N GLY A 103 -10.22 4.57 -2.64
CA GLY A 103 -9.12 5.51 -2.40
C GLY A 103 -9.43 6.50 -1.27
N GLY A 104 -10.67 7.00 -1.20
CA GLY A 104 -11.11 7.85 -0.10
C GLY A 104 -11.14 7.12 1.25
N SER A 105 -11.57 5.85 1.25
CA SER A 105 -11.54 5.00 2.45
C SER A 105 -10.12 4.77 2.97
N GLN A 106 -9.16 4.47 2.09
CA GLN A 106 -7.75 4.26 2.47
C GLN A 106 -7.14 5.53 3.08
N ILE A 107 -7.41 6.70 2.49
CA ILE A 107 -6.99 7.99 3.05
C ILE A 107 -7.61 8.22 4.43
N ARG A 108 -8.92 7.97 4.58
CA ARG A 108 -9.62 8.10 5.87
C ARG A 108 -9.00 7.21 6.93
N THR A 109 -8.71 5.95 6.63
CA THR A 109 -8.07 5.01 7.58
C THR A 109 -6.68 5.49 7.96
N THR A 110 -5.86 5.86 6.99
CA THR A 110 -4.50 6.35 7.25
C THR A 110 -4.49 7.63 8.10
N VAL A 111 -5.38 8.59 7.82
CA VAL A 111 -5.51 9.80 8.63
C VAL A 111 -5.96 9.49 10.05
N HIS A 112 -6.87 8.54 10.24
CA HIS A 112 -7.28 8.10 11.58
C HIS A 112 -6.11 7.48 12.34
N GLN A 113 -5.30 6.64 11.70
CA GLN A 113 -4.10 6.06 12.32
C GLN A 113 -3.14 7.14 12.80
N LEU A 114 -2.76 8.07 11.91
CA LEU A 114 -1.83 9.17 12.22
C LEU A 114 -2.35 10.12 13.32
N ARG A 115 -3.67 10.23 13.48
CA ARG A 115 -4.30 11.06 14.52
C ARG A 115 -4.52 10.33 15.84
N GLY A 116 -4.30 9.02 15.91
CA GLY A 116 -4.64 8.24 17.11
C GLY A 116 -6.15 8.00 17.27
N GLN A 117 -6.87 7.85 16.16
CA GLN A 117 -8.34 7.77 16.08
C GLN A 117 -8.84 6.47 15.43
N ALA A 118 -8.02 5.42 15.39
CA ALA A 118 -8.34 4.15 14.75
C ALA A 118 -8.91 3.07 15.70
N SER A 119 -9.25 3.43 16.94
CA SER A 119 -9.90 2.54 17.92
C SER A 119 -9.12 1.23 18.13
N GLU A 120 -9.75 0.07 17.93
CA GLU A 120 -9.16 -1.25 18.21
C GLU A 120 -8.02 -1.63 17.26
N THR A 121 -7.92 -1.00 16.09
CA THR A 121 -6.89 -1.30 15.09
C THR A 121 -5.77 -0.26 15.08
N GLN A 122 -5.67 0.55 16.13
CA GLN A 122 -4.65 1.60 16.25
C GLN A 122 -3.23 1.02 16.21
N VAL A 123 -2.41 1.59 15.32
CA VAL A 123 -0.97 1.40 15.30
C VAL A 123 -0.35 2.45 16.22
N GLU A 124 0.25 2.00 17.31
CA GLU A 124 0.85 2.87 18.32
C GLU A 124 2.03 3.66 17.74
N GLY A 125 2.00 4.98 17.93
CA GLY A 125 3.11 5.86 17.52
C GLY A 125 3.25 6.08 16.01
N ALA A 126 2.26 5.75 15.18
CA ALA A 126 2.34 5.97 13.74
C ALA A 126 2.48 7.47 13.39
N GLU A 127 3.56 7.85 12.70
CA GLU A 127 3.84 9.22 12.26
C GLU A 127 3.79 9.37 10.74
N ILE A 128 4.09 8.31 9.98
CA ILE A 128 4.14 8.30 8.52
C ILE A 128 3.26 7.16 7.98
N GLY A 129 2.24 7.53 7.20
CA GLY A 129 1.28 6.60 6.61
C GLY A 129 1.38 6.57 5.09
N LEU A 130 1.19 5.40 4.49
CA LEU A 130 1.20 5.21 3.04
C LEU A 130 -0.14 4.69 2.54
N VAL A 131 -0.67 5.29 1.48
CA VAL A 131 -1.82 4.79 0.73
C VAL A 131 -1.36 4.39 -0.66
N HIS A 132 -1.66 3.15 -1.05
CA HIS A 132 -1.39 2.58 -2.36
C HIS A 132 -2.72 2.18 -3.02
N ASN A 133 -3.01 2.78 -4.17
CA ASN A 133 -4.25 2.58 -4.91
C ASN A 133 -3.98 2.23 -6.37
N ILE A 134 -4.56 1.12 -6.82
CA ILE A 134 -4.38 0.60 -8.18
C ILE A 134 -5.70 0.68 -8.97
N GLY A 135 -5.59 1.08 -10.23
CA GLY A 135 -6.69 1.11 -11.18
C GLY A 135 -6.56 0.06 -12.28
N GLY A 136 -7.68 -0.54 -12.65
CA GLY A 136 -7.74 -1.59 -13.67
C GLY A 136 -6.96 -2.82 -13.26
N VAL A 137 -6.28 -3.47 -14.21
CA VAL A 137 -5.41 -4.62 -13.93
C VAL A 137 -3.96 -4.20 -13.60
N GLY A 138 -3.76 -3.00 -13.04
CA GLY A 138 -2.43 -2.41 -12.85
C GLY A 138 -2.02 -1.44 -13.97
N GLN A 139 -2.99 -0.72 -14.54
CA GLN A 139 -2.71 0.32 -15.54
C GLN A 139 -2.41 1.66 -14.91
N TYR A 140 -2.97 1.91 -13.73
CA TYR A 140 -2.85 3.17 -13.00
C TYR A 140 -2.38 2.84 -11.59
N GLY A 141 -1.29 3.46 -11.16
CA GLY A 141 -0.78 3.37 -9.80
C GLY A 141 -0.72 4.75 -9.17
N ASN A 142 -1.27 4.87 -7.97
CA ASN A 142 -1.20 6.09 -7.17
C ASN A 142 -0.69 5.75 -5.78
N VAL A 143 0.31 6.50 -5.31
CA VAL A 143 0.83 6.38 -3.96
C VAL A 143 0.79 7.74 -3.29
N THR A 144 0.21 7.79 -2.09
CA THR A 144 0.15 8.99 -1.25
C THR A 144 0.81 8.69 0.09
N ILE A 145 1.74 9.54 0.50
CA ILE A 145 2.40 9.47 1.81
C ILE A 145 1.94 10.68 2.63
N LEU A 146 1.40 10.41 3.80
CA LEU A 146 0.93 11.39 4.78
C LEU A 146 1.85 11.34 6.00
N ARG A 147 2.08 12.50 6.64
CA ARG A 147 2.84 12.60 7.89
C ARG A 147 2.02 13.43 8.90
N ARG A 148 2.12 13.07 10.18
CA ARG A 148 1.52 13.82 11.30
C ARG A 148 2.18 15.18 11.51
#